data_AF-U9W149-F1
#
_entry.id   AF-U9W149-F1
#
_cell.length_a   1.000
_cell.length_b   1.000
_cell.length_c   1.000
_cell.angle_alpha   90.00
_cell.angle_beta   90.00
_cell.angle_gamma   90.00
#
_symmetry.space_group_name_H-M   'P 1'
#
loop_
_entity.id
_entity.type
_entity.pdbx_description
1 polymer ?
#
loop_
_entity_poly.entity_id
_entity_poly.type
_entity_poly.pdbx_seq_one_letter_code
_entity_poly.pdbx_strand_id
1 'polypeptide(L)'
;MGHELYTLAYLTEYPKINRILQGVIGIFEKVFPRRIRGYYLEGSFGNQSTVTNSDLDMYVIFKENFNSPEEAMAASSLSRSCALISPVLLEIKLGAEYYLHRAEQAGTALNFKYSTQFLYGEDIRNKIPTFTADDWIQWAIKAPQESLRVIRSAKVLIFPLQHPDAQAEFYGYERQMIPGSDGVERPSSKWLVATVSWIATALIAYRTKQYVDSKGKAAQLYKTQINDKWTALVEQVYEQCRNHWNYLIPDGERERQILRSLCRDTLEFSNHYLSVYHDFVLRELCEGTPKQQLLTVKSLDQVIYPDDQEISNALERLQQSNHGELRKAAYEAEAKIKQALAVE
;
A
#
# COMPACT_ATOMS: atom_id res chain seq x y z
N MET A 1 -36.07 5.76 19.76
CA MET A 1 -35.24 6.37 18.72
C MET A 1 -35.41 5.52 17.48
N GLY A 2 -36.06 6.05 16.45
CA GLY A 2 -36.36 5.30 15.22
C GLY A 2 -35.08 4.83 14.55
N HIS A 3 -35.03 3.56 14.16
CA HIS A 3 -33.95 2.98 13.38
C HIS A 3 -34.09 3.45 11.92
N GLU A 4 -33.88 4.74 11.64
CA GLU A 4 -33.64 5.14 10.26
C GLU A 4 -32.27 4.60 9.85
N LEU A 5 -32.29 3.53 9.06
CA LEU A 5 -31.10 3.00 8.42
C LEU A 5 -30.52 4.07 7.50
N TYR A 6 -29.22 4.35 7.64
CA TYR A 6 -28.51 5.24 6.74
C TYR A 6 -28.65 4.74 5.30
N THR A 7 -29.19 5.58 4.41
CA THR A 7 -29.34 5.23 2.99
C THR A 7 -27.99 5.40 2.30
N LEU A 8 -27.47 4.32 1.72
CA LEU A 8 -26.20 4.35 0.99
C LEU A 8 -26.39 4.89 -0.43
N ALA A 9 -25.52 5.80 -0.86
CA ALA A 9 -25.45 6.31 -2.23
C ALA A 9 -24.94 5.27 -3.23
N TYR A 10 -24.13 4.31 -2.75
CA TYR A 10 -23.67 3.16 -3.51
C TYR A 10 -24.02 1.88 -2.76
N LEU A 11 -24.62 0.93 -3.49
CA LEU A 11 -24.92 -0.42 -2.99
C LEU A 11 -24.01 -1.42 -3.67
N THR A 12 -23.38 -2.28 -2.89
CA THR A 12 -22.77 -3.49 -3.42
C THR A 12 -23.86 -4.47 -3.84
N GLU A 13 -23.52 -5.44 -4.69
CA GLU A 13 -24.37 -6.57 -5.03
C GLU A 13 -24.59 -7.56 -3.86
N TYR A 14 -23.92 -7.35 -2.72
CA TYR A 14 -23.94 -8.23 -1.55
C TYR A 14 -24.72 -7.58 -0.39
N PRO A 15 -25.99 -7.95 -0.13
CA PRO A 15 -26.80 -7.32 0.91
C PRO A 15 -26.18 -7.39 2.32
N LYS A 16 -25.43 -8.46 2.62
CA LYS A 16 -24.71 -8.60 3.90
C LYS A 16 -23.63 -7.51 4.06
N ILE A 17 -22.90 -7.19 2.99
CA ILE A 17 -21.87 -6.14 3.01
C ILE A 17 -22.52 -4.77 3.18
N ASN A 18 -23.62 -4.49 2.48
CA ASN A 18 -24.35 -3.23 2.64
C ASN A 18 -24.82 -3.02 4.10
N ARG A 19 -25.28 -4.08 4.78
CA ARG A 19 -25.65 -4.02 6.21
C ARG A 19 -24.45 -3.74 7.11
N ILE A 20 -23.28 -4.33 6.83
CA ILE A 20 -22.05 -4.05 7.58
C ILE A 20 -21.67 -2.58 7.42
N LEU A 21 -21.66 -2.07 6.19
CA LEU A 21 -21.37 -0.66 5.90
C LEU A 21 -22.32 0.29 6.63
N GLN A 22 -23.63 0.04 6.59
CA GLN A 22 -24.63 0.83 7.32
C GLN A 22 -24.40 0.78 8.84
N GLY A 23 -24.04 -0.39 9.38
CA GLY A 23 -23.72 -0.55 10.79
C GLY A 23 -22.49 0.26 11.22
N VAL A 24 -21.41 0.18 10.43
CA VAL A 24 -20.18 0.96 10.68
C VAL A 24 -20.47 2.46 10.60
N ILE A 25 -21.18 2.92 9.56
CA ILE A 25 -21.59 4.33 9.41
C ILE A 25 -22.39 4.78 10.63
N GLY A 26 -23.37 4.00 11.08
CA GLY A 26 -24.19 4.38 12.23
C GLY A 26 -23.41 4.43 13.55
N ILE A 27 -22.41 3.56 13.72
CA ILE A 27 -21.51 3.60 14.88
C ILE A 27 -20.66 4.88 14.84
N PHE A 28 -20.03 5.20 13.71
CA PHE A 28 -19.21 6.40 13.58
C PHE A 28 -20.02 7.70 13.72
N GLU A 29 -21.19 7.81 13.08
CA GLU A 29 -22.06 8.98 13.20
C GLU A 29 -22.55 9.21 14.64
N LYS A 30 -22.71 8.13 15.41
CA LYS A 30 -23.11 8.23 16.82
C LYS A 30 -21.96 8.69 17.72
N VAL A 31 -20.73 8.23 17.45
CA VAL A 31 -19.55 8.57 18.27
C VAL A 31 -18.97 9.93 17.88
N PHE A 32 -19.00 10.29 16.59
CA PHE A 32 -18.40 11.50 16.03
C PHE A 32 -19.45 12.38 15.33
N PRO A 33 -20.49 12.84 16.04
CA PRO A 33 -21.60 13.55 15.43
C PRO A 33 -21.12 14.79 14.67
N ARG A 34 -21.51 14.87 13.38
CA ARG A 34 -21.20 15.99 12.45
C ARG A 34 -19.72 16.17 12.12
N ARG A 35 -18.82 15.32 12.61
CA ARG A 35 -17.37 15.41 12.37
C ARG A 35 -16.94 14.68 11.10
N ILE A 36 -17.70 13.68 10.66
CA ILE A 36 -17.39 12.96 9.43
C ILE A 36 -17.86 13.77 8.21
N ARG A 37 -16.97 13.91 7.23
CA ARG A 37 -17.25 14.49 5.91
C ARG A 37 -17.99 13.47 5.06
N GLY A 38 -17.45 12.26 4.95
CA GLY A 38 -18.09 11.19 4.19
C GLY A 38 -17.42 9.84 4.37
N TYR A 39 -18.13 8.82 3.90
CA TYR A 39 -17.72 7.42 3.91
C TYR A 39 -17.57 6.94 2.48
N TYR A 40 -16.53 6.18 2.22
CA TYR A 40 -16.20 5.74 0.87
C TYR A 40 -15.76 4.28 0.90
N LEU A 41 -16.22 3.50 -0.07
CA LEU A 41 -15.85 2.12 -0.27
C LEU A 41 -14.66 2.05 -1.21
N GLU A 42 -13.60 1.35 -0.84
CA GLU A 42 -12.43 1.13 -1.69
C GLU A 42 -12.37 -0.35 -2.12
N GLY A 43 -11.36 -0.67 -2.93
CA GLY A 43 -10.94 -2.03 -3.16
C GLY A 43 -11.93 -2.80 -4.01
N SER A 44 -11.96 -4.11 -3.80
CA SER A 44 -12.65 -5.04 -4.70
C SER A 44 -14.16 -4.82 -4.77
N PHE A 45 -14.78 -4.43 -3.64
CA PHE A 45 -16.22 -4.15 -3.57
C PHE A 45 -16.58 -2.80 -4.21
N GLY A 46 -15.64 -1.84 -4.23
CA GLY A 46 -15.83 -0.55 -4.89
C GLY A 46 -15.65 -0.58 -6.41
N ASN A 47 -14.87 -1.53 -6.93
CA ASN A 47 -14.60 -1.66 -8.37
C ASN A 47 -15.18 -2.94 -9.01
N GLN A 48 -16.05 -3.65 -8.30
CA GLN A 48 -16.75 -4.86 -8.77
C GLN A 48 -15.79 -5.99 -9.20
N SER A 49 -14.61 -6.07 -8.58
CA SER A 49 -13.64 -7.15 -8.81
C SER A 49 -13.56 -8.15 -7.66
N THR A 50 -14.55 -8.15 -6.76
CA THR A 50 -14.58 -9.00 -5.55
C THR A 50 -14.41 -10.48 -5.87
N VAL A 51 -13.52 -11.10 -5.11
CA VAL A 51 -13.39 -12.56 -4.94
C VAL A 51 -13.79 -12.96 -3.53
N THR A 52 -14.08 -14.25 -3.27
CA THR A 52 -14.69 -14.74 -2.01
C THR A 52 -13.98 -14.24 -0.74
N ASN A 53 -12.65 -14.21 -0.73
CA ASN A 53 -11.86 -13.79 0.45
C ASN A 53 -11.32 -12.36 0.32
N SER A 54 -12.05 -11.48 -0.37
CA SER A 54 -11.70 -10.07 -0.43
C SER A 54 -12.02 -9.35 0.87
N ASP A 55 -11.17 -8.39 1.23
CA ASP A 55 -11.44 -7.50 2.35
C ASP A 55 -12.50 -6.48 2.00
N LEU A 56 -13.15 -5.98 3.05
CA LEU A 56 -13.99 -4.79 3.00
C LEU A 56 -13.14 -3.58 3.37
N ASP A 57 -12.63 -2.89 2.37
CA ASP A 57 -11.83 -1.68 2.53
C ASP A 57 -12.74 -0.44 2.49
N MET A 58 -12.66 0.44 3.48
CA MET A 58 -13.40 1.71 3.45
C MET A 58 -12.60 2.87 4.03
N TYR A 59 -12.86 4.07 3.50
CA TYR A 59 -12.40 5.32 4.07
C TYR A 59 -13.49 5.97 4.92
N VAL A 60 -13.06 6.52 6.06
CA VAL A 60 -13.84 7.48 6.85
C VAL A 60 -13.07 8.78 6.88
N ILE A 61 -13.61 9.81 6.21
CA ILE A 61 -12.95 11.11 6.10
C ILE A 61 -13.57 12.08 7.10
N PHE A 62 -12.75 12.58 8.01
CA PHE A 62 -13.11 13.65 8.94
C PHE A 62 -13.06 15.01 8.24
N LYS A 63 -13.97 15.91 8.60
CA LYS A 63 -13.99 17.30 8.12
C LYS A 63 -12.75 18.03 8.59
N GLU A 64 -12.12 18.76 7.69
CA GLU A 64 -10.91 19.54 7.95
C GLU A 64 -9.78 18.66 8.51
N ASN A 65 -9.30 18.94 9.71
CA ASN A 65 -8.37 18.11 10.45
C ASN A 65 -9.07 17.44 11.65
N PHE A 66 -8.42 16.48 12.29
CA PHE A 66 -8.84 16.05 13.63
C PHE A 66 -8.76 17.23 14.60
N ASN A 67 -9.77 17.37 15.46
CA ASN A 67 -9.85 18.43 16.46
C ASN A 67 -8.74 18.30 17.51
N SER A 68 -8.33 17.08 17.82
CA SER A 68 -7.27 16.79 18.77
C SER A 68 -6.66 15.39 18.54
N PRO A 69 -5.48 15.11 19.10
CA PRO A 69 -4.90 13.76 19.12
C PRO A 69 -5.83 12.72 19.74
N GLU A 70 -6.62 13.09 20.74
CA GLU A 70 -7.60 12.22 21.39
C GLU A 70 -8.74 11.82 20.45
N GLU A 71 -9.22 12.72 19.59
CA GLU A 71 -10.21 12.38 18.55
C GLU A 71 -9.63 11.35 17.57
N ALA A 72 -8.40 11.54 17.12
CA ALA A 72 -7.73 10.60 16.21
C ALA A 72 -7.52 9.22 16.88
N MET A 73 -7.11 9.19 18.15
CA MET A 73 -6.96 7.95 18.91
C MET A 73 -8.30 7.24 19.13
N ALA A 74 -9.36 7.99 19.48
CA ALA A 74 -10.70 7.46 19.65
C ALA A 74 -11.22 6.85 18.34
N ALA A 75 -11.04 7.54 17.22
CA ALA A 75 -11.43 7.06 15.89
C ALA A 75 -10.69 5.76 15.53
N SER A 76 -9.38 5.72 15.81
CA SER A 76 -8.54 4.53 15.58
C SER A 76 -8.94 3.34 16.47
N SER A 77 -9.34 3.60 17.71
CA SER A 77 -9.87 2.58 18.62
C SER A 77 -11.22 2.04 18.14
N LEU A 78 -12.10 2.92 17.68
CA LEU A 78 -13.40 2.55 17.13
C LEU A 78 -13.27 1.71 15.86
N SER A 79 -12.40 2.13 14.93
CA SER A 79 -12.07 1.39 13.71
C SER A 79 -11.65 -0.05 14.03
N ARG A 80 -10.69 -0.24 14.94
CA ARG A 80 -10.26 -1.57 15.39
C ARG A 80 -11.39 -2.38 16.02
N SER A 81 -12.25 -1.73 16.81
CA SER A 81 -13.39 -2.40 17.44
C SER A 81 -14.42 -2.87 16.41
N CYS A 82 -14.70 -2.06 15.38
CA CYS A 82 -15.53 -2.45 14.25
C CYS A 82 -14.93 -3.63 13.47
N ALA A 83 -13.62 -3.64 13.25
CA ALA A 83 -12.93 -4.73 12.58
C ALA A 83 -13.05 -6.06 13.35
N LEU A 84 -12.89 -6.03 14.68
CA LEU A 84 -12.98 -7.23 15.54
C LEU A 84 -14.36 -7.89 15.57
N ILE A 85 -15.43 -7.12 15.37
CA ILE A 85 -16.81 -7.65 15.37
C ILE A 85 -17.35 -7.90 13.97
N SER A 86 -16.57 -7.56 12.93
CA SER A 86 -16.97 -7.75 11.55
C SER A 86 -16.85 -9.24 11.18
N PRO A 87 -17.84 -9.84 10.50
CA PRO A 87 -17.77 -11.22 10.03
C PRO A 87 -16.93 -11.38 8.75
N VAL A 88 -16.28 -10.30 8.30
CA VAL A 88 -15.33 -10.25 7.17
C VAL A 88 -14.14 -9.41 7.59
N LEU A 89 -12.98 -9.61 6.97
CA LEU A 89 -11.84 -8.72 7.16
C LEU A 89 -12.23 -7.30 6.74
N LEU A 90 -12.34 -6.41 7.72
CA LEU A 90 -12.77 -5.02 7.55
C LEU A 90 -11.59 -4.10 7.84
N GLU A 91 -11.16 -3.34 6.84
CA GLU A 91 -10.14 -2.32 6.97
C GLU A 91 -10.79 -0.94 6.86
N ILE A 92 -10.73 -0.17 7.95
CA ILE A 92 -11.24 1.21 7.98
C ILE A 92 -10.06 2.17 8.00
N LYS A 93 -9.81 2.82 6.87
CA LYS A 93 -8.80 3.86 6.68
C LYS A 93 -9.36 5.21 7.14
N LEU A 94 -8.80 5.72 8.22
CA LEU A 94 -9.16 7.01 8.77
C LEU A 94 -8.34 8.11 8.09
N GLY A 95 -9.00 9.15 7.61
CA GLY A 95 -8.34 10.29 6.99
C GLY A 95 -8.98 11.60 7.42
N ALA A 96 -8.22 12.69 7.29
CA ALA A 96 -8.75 14.04 7.42
C ALA A 96 -8.71 14.72 6.05
N GLU A 97 -9.75 15.49 5.73
CA GLU A 97 -9.85 16.24 4.47
C GLU A 97 -8.60 17.09 4.19
N TYR A 98 -8.00 17.66 5.24
CA TYR A 98 -6.76 18.43 5.16
C TYR A 98 -5.62 17.66 4.48
N TYR A 99 -5.46 16.36 4.76
CA TYR A 99 -4.38 15.57 4.19
C TYR A 99 -4.54 15.30 2.70
N LEU A 100 -5.79 15.22 2.21
CA LEU A 100 -6.08 14.95 0.79
C LEU A 100 -5.72 16.14 -0.13
N HIS A 101 -5.44 17.31 0.44
CA HIS A 101 -5.04 18.52 -0.30
C HIS A 101 -3.52 18.73 -0.34
N ARG A 102 -2.73 17.87 0.30
CA ARG A 102 -1.28 18.03 0.41
C ARG A 102 -0.54 17.28 -0.68
N ALA A 103 0.42 17.96 -1.33
CA ALA A 103 1.31 17.34 -2.33
C ALA A 103 2.06 16.12 -1.78
N GLU A 104 2.46 16.16 -0.50
CA GLU A 104 3.14 15.04 0.14
C GLU A 104 2.26 13.78 0.28
N GLN A 105 0.95 13.93 0.11
CA GLN A 105 -0.06 12.87 0.21
C GLN A 105 -0.69 12.54 -1.15
N ALA A 106 -0.05 12.94 -2.25
CA ALA A 106 -0.59 12.77 -3.60
C ALA A 106 -1.06 11.34 -3.87
N GLY A 107 -0.30 10.31 -3.52
CA GLY A 107 -0.72 8.92 -3.72
C GLY A 107 -1.97 8.53 -2.93
N THR A 108 -2.04 8.89 -1.66
CA THR A 108 -3.25 8.68 -0.83
C THR A 108 -4.45 9.42 -1.42
N ALA A 109 -4.25 10.67 -1.83
CA ALA A 109 -5.31 11.51 -2.39
C ALA A 109 -5.80 11.01 -3.75
N LEU A 110 -4.89 10.56 -4.63
CA LEU A 110 -5.22 9.97 -5.93
C LEU A 110 -5.93 8.63 -5.76
N ASN A 111 -5.45 7.76 -4.88
CA ASN A 111 -6.11 6.49 -4.54
C ASN A 111 -7.52 6.73 -4.01
N PHE A 112 -7.67 7.64 -3.05
CA PHE A 112 -8.98 8.02 -2.56
C PHE A 112 -9.89 8.57 -3.68
N LYS A 113 -9.37 9.48 -4.52
CA LYS A 113 -10.15 10.16 -5.56
C LYS A 113 -10.65 9.20 -6.65
N TYR A 114 -9.79 8.29 -7.10
CA TYR A 114 -10.04 7.47 -8.29
C TYR A 114 -10.42 6.02 -7.98
N SER A 115 -10.11 5.52 -6.78
CA SER A 115 -10.28 4.10 -6.42
C SER A 115 -11.37 3.86 -5.39
N THR A 116 -12.21 4.86 -5.10
CA THR A 116 -13.30 4.73 -4.12
C THR A 116 -14.68 5.00 -4.73
N GLN A 117 -15.72 4.44 -4.12
CA GLN A 117 -17.13 4.75 -4.33
C GLN A 117 -17.69 5.50 -3.14
N PHE A 118 -18.44 6.57 -3.37
CA PHE A 118 -19.07 7.33 -2.30
C PHE A 118 -20.24 6.55 -1.69
N LEU A 119 -20.25 6.40 -0.37
CA LEU A 119 -21.28 5.66 0.37
C LEU A 119 -22.29 6.59 1.07
N TYR A 120 -21.82 7.57 1.84
CA TYR A 120 -22.70 8.41 2.68
C TYR A 120 -22.00 9.72 3.10
N GLY A 121 -22.78 10.78 3.37
CA GLY A 121 -22.29 12.09 3.82
C GLY A 121 -22.20 13.11 2.69
N GLU A 122 -21.06 13.79 2.57
CA GLU A 122 -20.75 14.73 1.48
C GLU A 122 -19.56 14.19 0.67
N ASP A 123 -19.78 14.00 -0.65
CA ASP A 123 -18.72 13.57 -1.57
C ASP A 123 -17.75 14.73 -1.86
N ILE A 124 -16.47 14.55 -1.52
CA ILE A 124 -15.41 15.55 -1.72
C ILE A 124 -14.40 15.15 -2.79
N ARG A 125 -14.60 14.03 -3.50
CA ARG A 125 -13.61 13.56 -4.50
C ARG A 125 -13.37 14.57 -5.62
N ASN A 126 -14.39 15.35 -5.98
CA ASN A 126 -14.27 16.44 -6.96
C ASN A 126 -13.53 17.68 -6.44
N LYS A 127 -13.37 17.85 -5.12
CA LYS A 127 -12.66 18.97 -4.49
C LYS A 127 -11.16 18.72 -4.32
N ILE A 128 -10.73 17.45 -4.39
CA ILE A 128 -9.32 17.07 -4.28
C ILE A 128 -8.53 17.65 -5.45
N PRO A 129 -7.39 18.33 -5.18
CA PRO A 129 -6.59 18.95 -6.23
C PRO A 129 -6.09 17.93 -7.25
N THR A 130 -5.70 18.42 -8.42
CA THR A 130 -4.95 17.62 -9.38
C THR A 130 -3.50 17.54 -8.92
N PHE A 131 -2.92 16.35 -9.01
CA PHE A 131 -1.50 16.12 -8.75
C PHE A 131 -0.78 15.86 -10.07
N THR A 132 0.52 16.14 -10.10
CA THR A 132 1.35 15.87 -11.28
C THR A 132 1.69 14.37 -11.38
N ALA A 133 2.13 13.94 -12.56
CA ALA A 133 2.67 12.60 -12.71
C ALA A 133 3.90 12.36 -11.82
N ASP A 134 4.72 13.39 -11.60
CA ASP A 134 5.91 13.29 -10.76
C ASP A 134 5.53 13.10 -9.28
N ASP A 135 4.48 13.78 -8.80
CA ASP A 135 3.95 13.54 -7.44
C ASP A 135 3.49 12.09 -7.26
N TRP A 136 2.84 11.52 -8.28
CA TRP A 136 2.44 10.12 -8.28
C TRP A 136 3.65 9.17 -8.28
N ILE A 137 4.64 9.41 -9.14
CA ILE A 137 5.85 8.59 -9.23
C ILE A 137 6.59 8.57 -7.91
N GLN A 138 6.79 9.74 -7.29
CA GLN A 138 7.48 9.90 -6.01
C GLN A 138 6.85 9.06 -4.90
N TRP A 139 5.52 8.95 -4.89
CA TRP A 139 4.80 8.11 -3.95
C TRP A 139 4.85 6.63 -4.36
N ALA A 140 4.49 6.33 -5.61
CA ALA A 140 4.30 4.97 -6.11
C ALA A 140 5.60 4.15 -6.07
N ILE A 141 6.74 4.77 -6.38
CA ILE A 141 8.03 4.07 -6.37
C ILE A 141 8.46 3.62 -4.96
N LYS A 142 7.95 4.27 -3.91
CA LYS A 142 8.25 3.95 -2.50
C LYS A 142 7.24 2.98 -1.89
N ALA A 143 6.01 2.93 -2.41
CA ALA A 143 4.93 2.11 -1.86
C ALA A 143 5.28 0.61 -1.67
N PRO A 144 6.03 -0.07 -2.57
CA PRO A 144 6.34 -1.49 -2.38
C PRO A 144 7.18 -1.79 -1.14
N GLN A 145 7.97 -0.82 -0.65
CA GLN A 145 8.88 -1.02 0.49
C GLN A 145 8.15 -1.46 1.75
N GLU A 146 6.94 -0.92 1.99
CA GLU A 146 6.14 -1.31 3.15
C GLU A 146 5.74 -2.79 3.07
N SER A 147 5.23 -3.24 1.91
CA SER A 147 4.88 -4.65 1.73
C SER A 147 6.08 -5.59 1.88
N LEU A 148 7.25 -5.16 1.36
CA LEU A 148 8.51 -5.91 1.45
C LEU A 148 9.04 -6.00 2.89
N ARG A 149 8.83 -4.96 3.70
CA ARG A 149 9.16 -4.94 5.13
C ARG A 149 8.24 -5.82 5.95
N VAL A 150 6.92 -5.67 5.77
CA VAL A 150 5.92 -6.41 6.53
C VAL A 150 6.10 -7.92 6.36
N ILE A 151 6.24 -8.41 5.13
CA ILE A 151 6.42 -9.85 4.88
C ILE A 151 7.70 -10.42 5.52
N ARG A 152 8.74 -9.60 5.64
CA ARG A 152 10.02 -9.95 6.29
C ARG A 152 10.05 -9.68 7.78
N SER A 153 9.01 -9.06 8.34
CA SER A 153 9.02 -8.52 9.71
C SER A 153 10.24 -7.61 9.96
N ALA A 154 10.68 -6.89 8.94
CA ALA A 154 11.89 -6.08 8.96
C ALA A 154 11.54 -4.59 9.09
N LYS A 155 12.28 -3.86 9.93
CA LYS A 155 12.16 -2.40 10.01
C LYS A 155 12.86 -1.69 8.86
N VAL A 156 13.96 -2.28 8.37
CA VAL A 156 14.81 -1.78 7.30
C VAL A 156 15.04 -2.92 6.32
N LEU A 157 15.05 -2.62 5.03
CA LEU A 157 15.39 -3.58 3.98
C LEU A 157 16.88 -3.47 3.64
N ILE A 158 17.57 -4.59 3.48
CA ILE A 158 18.96 -4.62 3.05
C ILE A 158 19.05 -5.31 1.69
N PHE A 159 19.62 -4.61 0.71
CA PHE A 159 19.78 -5.10 -0.65
C PHE A 159 21.09 -5.89 -0.81
N PRO A 160 21.13 -7.01 -1.56
CA PRO A 160 19.98 -7.69 -2.17
C PRO A 160 19.15 -8.43 -1.12
N LEU A 161 17.83 -8.43 -1.32
CA LEU A 161 16.92 -9.15 -0.46
C LEU A 161 17.16 -10.66 -0.56
N GLN A 162 16.92 -11.33 0.56
CA GLN A 162 16.72 -12.78 0.64
C GLN A 162 15.24 -13.13 0.74
N HIS A 163 14.94 -14.43 0.67
CA HIS A 163 13.60 -14.96 0.97
C HIS A 163 13.17 -14.55 2.40
N PRO A 164 11.89 -14.19 2.61
CA PRO A 164 11.37 -13.90 3.95
C PRO A 164 11.59 -15.04 4.95
N ASP A 165 11.51 -16.29 4.48
CA ASP A 165 11.79 -17.49 5.25
C ASP A 165 12.29 -18.60 4.33
N ALA A 166 13.60 -18.84 4.26
CA ALA A 166 14.15 -19.84 3.34
C ALA A 166 13.73 -21.30 3.66
N GLN A 167 13.23 -21.56 4.87
CA GLN A 167 12.86 -22.91 5.32
C GLN A 167 11.36 -23.20 5.14
N ALA A 168 10.53 -22.16 5.03
CA ALA A 168 9.11 -22.32 4.76
C ALA A 168 8.85 -22.84 3.33
N GLU A 169 7.78 -23.60 3.15
CA GLU A 169 7.45 -24.21 1.86
C GLU A 169 7.27 -23.18 0.74
N PHE A 170 6.63 -22.04 1.07
CA PHE A 170 6.42 -20.93 0.14
C PHE A 170 7.26 -19.71 0.50
N TYR A 171 8.43 -19.94 1.09
CA TYR A 171 9.44 -18.94 1.40
C TYR A 171 8.97 -17.80 2.35
N GLY A 172 7.90 -18.01 3.12
CA GLY A 172 7.34 -17.05 4.07
C GLY A 172 6.28 -16.11 3.46
N TYR A 173 5.92 -16.29 2.19
CA TYR A 173 4.85 -15.53 1.53
C TYR A 173 3.43 -15.93 1.96
N GLU A 174 3.28 -17.07 2.63
CA GLU A 174 2.04 -17.67 3.12
C GLU A 174 1.63 -17.22 4.54
N ARG A 175 2.44 -16.38 5.20
CA ARG A 175 2.32 -16.06 6.64
C ARG A 175 1.04 -15.33 7.04
N GLN A 176 0.34 -14.69 6.10
CA GLN A 176 -0.92 -14.02 6.42
C GLN A 176 -2.03 -15.05 6.58
N MET A 177 -2.63 -15.07 7.76
CA MET A 177 -3.87 -15.80 8.00
C MET A 177 -5.06 -14.98 7.51
N ILE A 178 -5.97 -15.62 6.78
CA ILE A 178 -7.26 -15.05 6.39
C ILE A 178 -8.39 -16.03 6.73
N PRO A 179 -9.60 -15.55 7.07
CA PRO A 179 -10.74 -16.42 7.29
C PRO A 179 -11.17 -17.03 5.95
N GLY A 180 -11.35 -18.35 5.91
CA GLY A 180 -12.00 -19.00 4.79
C GLY A 180 -13.52 -18.91 4.86
N SER A 181 -14.21 -19.56 3.91
CA SER A 181 -15.68 -19.52 3.81
C SER A 181 -16.43 -20.10 5.02
N ASP A 182 -15.76 -20.96 5.79
CA ASP A 182 -16.24 -21.55 7.04
C ASP A 182 -15.85 -20.74 8.29
N GLY A 183 -15.18 -19.59 8.11
CA GLY A 183 -14.68 -18.75 9.19
C GLY A 183 -13.38 -19.26 9.84
N VAL A 184 -12.81 -20.37 9.37
CA VAL A 184 -11.54 -20.88 9.89
C VAL A 184 -10.38 -20.13 9.22
N GLU A 185 -9.49 -19.60 10.05
CA GLU A 185 -8.25 -18.93 9.62
C GLU A 185 -7.32 -19.91 8.89
N ARG A 186 -6.86 -19.51 7.70
CA ARG A 186 -5.94 -20.29 6.85
C ARG A 186 -4.79 -19.43 6.32
N PRO A 187 -3.60 -20.03 6.10
CA PRO A 187 -2.51 -19.36 5.39
C PRO A 187 -2.96 -18.86 4.01
N SER A 188 -2.33 -17.80 3.52
CA SER A 188 -2.75 -17.14 2.28
C SER A 188 -1.61 -16.55 1.47
N SER A 189 -1.79 -16.51 0.15
CA SER A 189 -0.90 -15.85 -0.81
C SER A 189 -1.15 -14.34 -0.92
N LYS A 190 -1.80 -13.72 0.07
CA LYS A 190 -2.28 -12.34 -0.04
C LYS A 190 -1.14 -11.31 0.00
N TRP A 191 -0.14 -11.53 0.85
CA TRP A 191 1.10 -10.73 0.82
C TRP A 191 1.87 -10.88 -0.48
N LEU A 192 1.91 -12.07 -1.07
CA LEU A 192 2.50 -12.30 -2.40
C LEU A 192 1.81 -11.42 -3.45
N VAL A 193 0.49 -11.50 -3.53
CA VAL A 193 -0.29 -10.71 -4.49
C VAL A 193 -0.12 -9.21 -4.24
N ALA A 194 -0.17 -8.76 -2.99
CA ALA A 194 0.00 -7.35 -2.65
C ALA A 194 1.40 -6.85 -3.05
N THR A 195 2.45 -7.59 -2.73
CA THR A 195 3.85 -7.23 -3.04
C THR A 195 4.08 -7.12 -4.54
N VAL A 196 3.69 -8.14 -5.31
CA VAL A 196 3.85 -8.16 -6.77
C VAL A 196 3.03 -7.05 -7.43
N SER A 197 1.80 -6.81 -6.95
CA SER A 197 0.95 -5.72 -7.47
C SER A 197 1.55 -4.34 -7.18
N TRP A 198 2.09 -4.11 -5.99
CA TRP A 198 2.73 -2.84 -5.65
C TRP A 198 3.99 -2.61 -6.47
N ILE A 199 4.84 -3.63 -6.62
CA ILE A 199 6.03 -3.53 -7.48
C ILE A 199 5.62 -3.21 -8.92
N ALA A 200 4.62 -3.91 -9.46
CA ALA A 200 4.12 -3.65 -10.81
C ALA A 200 3.64 -2.19 -10.94
N THR A 201 2.83 -1.71 -9.99
CA THR A 201 2.37 -0.31 -9.93
C THR A 201 3.53 0.68 -9.92
N ALA A 202 4.56 0.44 -9.09
CA ALA A 202 5.74 1.29 -8.99
C ALA A 202 6.49 1.38 -10.33
N LEU A 203 6.72 0.24 -10.98
CA LEU A 203 7.42 0.17 -12.26
C LEU A 203 6.61 0.79 -13.41
N ILE A 204 5.29 0.57 -13.44
CA ILE A 204 4.39 1.22 -14.40
C ILE A 204 4.42 2.73 -14.21
N ALA A 205 4.23 3.21 -12.98
CA ALA A 205 4.24 4.64 -12.67
C ALA A 205 5.56 5.28 -13.14
N TYR A 206 6.69 4.68 -12.76
CA TYR A 206 8.01 5.21 -13.08
C TYR A 206 8.32 5.22 -14.58
N ARG A 207 8.01 4.14 -15.30
CA ARG A 207 8.36 4.02 -16.73
C ARG A 207 7.37 4.72 -17.66
N THR A 208 6.08 4.75 -17.29
CA THR A 208 4.99 5.16 -18.20
C THR A 208 4.26 6.42 -17.74
N LYS A 209 4.52 6.88 -16.52
CA LYS A 209 3.81 8.01 -15.88
C LYS A 209 2.30 7.77 -15.70
N GLN A 210 1.84 6.52 -15.80
CA GLN A 210 0.42 6.18 -15.67
C GLN A 210 0.02 5.87 -14.22
N TYR A 211 -1.22 6.22 -13.91
CA TYR A 211 -1.87 5.92 -12.65
C TYR A 211 -2.51 4.53 -12.64
N VAL A 212 -2.35 3.81 -11.52
CA VAL A 212 -2.84 2.44 -11.32
C VAL A 212 -3.72 2.40 -10.07
N ASP A 213 -5.02 2.16 -10.26
CA ASP A 213 -6.06 2.16 -9.22
C ASP A 213 -6.33 0.77 -8.61
N SER A 214 -5.88 -0.30 -9.27
CA SER A 214 -6.30 -1.64 -8.91
C SER A 214 -5.29 -2.70 -9.32
N LYS A 215 -5.32 -3.84 -8.64
CA LYS A 215 -4.45 -4.99 -8.93
C LYS A 215 -4.65 -5.53 -10.35
N GLY A 216 -5.89 -5.56 -10.83
CA GLY A 216 -6.21 -5.99 -12.20
C GLY A 216 -5.66 -5.03 -13.25
N LYS A 217 -5.82 -3.72 -13.03
CA LYS A 217 -5.22 -2.70 -13.89
C LYS A 217 -3.70 -2.76 -13.86
N ALA A 218 -3.09 -3.05 -12.71
CA ALA A 218 -1.64 -3.25 -12.60
C ALA A 218 -1.19 -4.41 -13.51
N ALA A 219 -1.83 -5.58 -13.45
CA ALA A 219 -1.49 -6.71 -14.31
C ALA A 219 -1.66 -6.38 -15.81
N GLN A 220 -2.79 -5.76 -16.18
CA GLN A 220 -3.08 -5.37 -17.56
C GLN A 220 -2.07 -4.34 -18.11
N LEU A 221 -1.79 -3.27 -17.35
CA LEU A 221 -0.86 -2.23 -17.77
C LEU A 221 0.57 -2.75 -17.80
N TYR A 222 0.96 -3.63 -16.87
CA TYR A 222 2.28 -4.25 -16.91
C TYR A 222 2.47 -5.04 -18.19
N LYS A 223 1.48 -5.86 -18.57
CA LYS A 223 1.50 -6.62 -19.83
C LYS A 223 1.57 -5.72 -21.06
N THR A 224 0.76 -4.66 -21.11
CA THR A 224 0.60 -3.86 -22.33
C THR A 224 1.63 -2.75 -22.49
N GLN A 225 2.21 -2.25 -21.39
CA GLN A 225 3.12 -1.10 -21.40
C GLN A 225 4.56 -1.46 -21.03
N ILE A 226 4.78 -2.47 -20.18
CA ILE A 226 6.13 -2.89 -19.77
C ILE A 226 6.60 -4.10 -20.58
N ASN A 227 5.79 -5.17 -20.61
CA ASN A 227 6.01 -6.37 -21.43
C ASN A 227 7.45 -6.93 -21.39
N ASP A 228 8.01 -7.10 -20.20
CA ASP A 228 9.36 -7.64 -20.01
C ASP A 228 9.33 -9.07 -19.44
N LYS A 229 10.50 -9.61 -19.04
CA LYS A 229 10.62 -10.97 -18.52
C LYS A 229 9.76 -11.26 -17.28
N TRP A 230 9.29 -10.23 -16.56
CA TRP A 230 8.46 -10.36 -15.36
C TRP A 230 6.97 -10.37 -15.65
N THR A 231 6.54 -10.08 -16.88
CA THR A 231 5.11 -10.02 -17.23
C THR A 231 4.37 -11.31 -16.89
N ALA A 232 4.97 -12.47 -17.19
CA ALA A 232 4.37 -13.77 -16.87
C ALA A 232 4.19 -13.99 -15.36
N LEU A 233 5.10 -13.48 -14.52
CA LEU A 233 4.98 -13.55 -13.07
C LEU A 233 3.83 -12.68 -12.57
N VAL A 234 3.75 -11.42 -13.03
CA VAL A 234 2.70 -10.47 -12.62
C VAL A 234 1.32 -11.01 -13.00
N GLU A 235 1.16 -11.50 -14.23
CA GLU A 235 -0.09 -12.10 -14.69
C GLU A 235 -0.45 -13.35 -13.90
N GLN A 236 0.49 -14.28 -13.69
CA GLN A 236 0.20 -15.53 -12.96
C GLN A 236 -0.12 -15.30 -11.49
N VAL A 237 0.55 -14.37 -10.82
CA VAL A 237 0.22 -14.03 -9.42
C VAL A 237 -1.18 -13.42 -9.34
N TYR A 238 -1.56 -12.58 -10.30
CA TYR A 238 -2.92 -12.04 -10.33
C TYR A 238 -3.96 -13.13 -10.64
N GLU A 239 -3.75 -13.93 -11.69
CA GLU A 239 -4.74 -14.91 -12.13
C GLU A 239 -4.81 -16.13 -11.21
N GLN A 240 -3.68 -16.74 -10.87
CA GLN A 240 -3.67 -17.96 -10.04
C GLN A 240 -3.95 -17.63 -8.58
N CYS A 241 -3.15 -16.74 -7.98
CA CYS A 241 -3.24 -16.53 -6.54
C CYS A 241 -4.50 -15.76 -6.14
N ARG A 242 -4.88 -14.71 -6.87
CA ARG A 242 -6.08 -13.93 -6.53
C ARG A 242 -7.35 -14.51 -7.15
N ASN A 243 -7.41 -14.69 -8.46
CA ASN A 243 -8.68 -15.01 -9.12
C ASN A 243 -9.05 -16.50 -8.99
N HIS A 244 -8.08 -17.40 -9.16
CA HIS A 244 -8.33 -18.84 -9.14
C HIS A 244 -8.36 -19.40 -7.72
N TRP A 245 -7.35 -19.10 -6.90
CA TRP A 245 -7.26 -19.63 -5.52
C TRP A 245 -7.90 -18.73 -4.47
N ASN A 246 -8.45 -17.57 -4.85
CA ASN A 246 -9.08 -16.62 -3.91
C ASN A 246 -8.17 -16.28 -2.72
N TYR A 247 -6.87 -16.10 -2.98
CA TYR A 247 -5.78 -15.90 -2.02
C TYR A 247 -5.43 -17.09 -1.12
N LEU A 248 -6.13 -18.22 -1.19
CA LEU A 248 -5.81 -19.39 -0.37
C LEU A 248 -4.60 -20.15 -0.93
N ILE A 249 -3.88 -20.84 -0.05
CA ILE A 249 -2.89 -21.82 -0.46
C ILE A 249 -3.63 -23.03 -1.04
N PRO A 250 -3.31 -23.50 -2.27
CA PRO A 250 -3.99 -24.64 -2.86
C PRO A 250 -3.61 -25.97 -2.17
N ASP A 251 -4.55 -26.91 -2.16
CA ASP A 251 -4.34 -28.25 -1.59
C ASP A 251 -3.62 -29.21 -2.55
N GLY A 252 -3.78 -29.01 -3.87
CA GLY A 252 -3.23 -29.89 -4.90
C GLY A 252 -1.72 -29.73 -5.09
N GLU A 253 -1.00 -30.84 -5.15
CA GLU A 253 0.47 -30.85 -5.27
C GLU A 253 0.97 -30.03 -6.46
N ARG A 254 0.30 -30.15 -7.62
CA ARG A 254 0.69 -29.40 -8.82
C ARG A 254 0.56 -27.90 -8.61
N GLU A 255 -0.56 -27.45 -8.07
CA GLU A 255 -0.85 -26.05 -7.79
C GLU A 255 0.10 -25.49 -6.73
N ARG A 256 0.47 -26.29 -5.73
CA ARG A 256 1.50 -25.92 -4.73
C ARG A 256 2.87 -25.75 -5.37
N GLN A 257 3.27 -26.62 -6.29
CA GLN A 257 4.52 -26.44 -7.04
C GLN A 257 4.50 -25.15 -7.88
N ILE A 258 3.35 -24.80 -8.48
CA ILE A 258 3.19 -23.51 -9.17
C ILE A 258 3.36 -22.36 -8.19
N LEU A 259 2.65 -22.36 -7.05
CA LEU A 259 2.77 -21.30 -6.05
C LEU A 259 4.21 -21.16 -5.55
N ARG A 260 4.89 -22.27 -5.26
CA ARG A 260 6.28 -22.27 -4.82
C ARG A 260 7.20 -21.65 -5.88
N SER A 261 6.98 -21.93 -7.16
CA SER A 261 7.69 -21.28 -8.26
C SER A 261 7.47 -19.77 -8.27
N LEU A 262 6.20 -19.31 -8.16
CA LEU A 262 5.87 -17.89 -8.13
C LEU A 262 6.52 -17.18 -6.94
N CYS A 263 6.54 -17.80 -5.76
CA CYS A 263 7.22 -17.25 -4.58
C CYS A 263 8.73 -17.13 -4.78
N ARG A 264 9.36 -18.12 -5.43
CA ARG A 264 10.78 -18.07 -5.79
C ARG A 264 11.08 -16.90 -6.71
N ASP A 265 10.34 -16.80 -7.81
CA ASP A 265 10.56 -15.78 -8.85
C ASP A 265 10.23 -14.37 -8.34
N THR A 266 9.35 -14.24 -7.35
CA THR A 266 9.03 -12.96 -6.69
C THR A 266 10.23 -12.36 -5.95
N LEU A 267 11.16 -13.17 -5.44
CA LEU A 267 12.38 -12.65 -4.82
C LEU A 267 13.21 -11.89 -5.86
N GLU A 268 13.44 -12.51 -7.01
CA GLU A 268 14.21 -11.87 -8.09
C GLU A 268 13.50 -10.61 -8.61
N PHE A 269 12.17 -10.64 -8.72
CA PHE A 269 11.39 -9.47 -9.10
C PHE A 269 11.48 -8.33 -8.08
N SER A 270 11.50 -8.67 -6.79
CA SER A 270 11.69 -7.70 -5.69
C SER A 270 13.07 -7.05 -5.77
N ASN A 271 14.12 -7.83 -6.05
CA ASN A 271 15.48 -7.32 -6.23
C ASN A 271 15.61 -6.50 -7.53
N HIS A 272 14.93 -6.87 -8.61
CA HIS A 272 14.85 -6.04 -9.82
C HIS A 272 14.23 -4.67 -9.51
N TYR A 273 13.12 -4.65 -8.77
CA TYR A 273 12.51 -3.41 -8.33
C TYR A 273 13.45 -2.55 -7.48
N LEU A 274 14.14 -3.14 -6.51
CA LEU A 274 15.08 -2.38 -5.67
C LEU A 274 16.25 -1.83 -6.47
N SER A 275 16.73 -2.53 -7.51
CA SER A 275 17.71 -1.97 -8.44
C SER A 275 17.15 -0.77 -9.22
N VAL A 276 15.88 -0.80 -9.66
CA VAL A 276 15.24 0.38 -10.29
C VAL A 276 15.03 1.52 -9.28
N TYR A 277 14.68 1.19 -8.04
CA TYR A 277 14.51 2.17 -6.97
C TYR A 277 15.83 2.81 -6.58
N HIS A 278 16.93 2.05 -6.59
CA HIS A 278 18.29 2.56 -6.41
C HIS A 278 18.62 3.68 -7.41
N ASP A 279 18.42 3.41 -8.72
CA ASP A 279 18.67 4.39 -9.77
C ASP A 279 17.81 5.65 -9.61
N PHE A 280 16.55 5.46 -9.21
CA PHE A 280 15.66 6.57 -8.86
C PHE A 280 16.22 7.40 -7.70
N VAL A 281 16.64 6.75 -6.61
CA VAL A 281 17.21 7.41 -5.42
C VAL A 281 18.45 8.22 -5.79
N LEU A 282 19.40 7.63 -6.52
CA LEU A 282 20.62 8.33 -6.93
C LEU A 282 20.32 9.57 -7.77
N ARG A 283 19.42 9.44 -8.75
CA ARG A 283 18.99 10.58 -9.57
C ARG A 283 18.36 11.68 -8.71
N GLU A 284 17.46 11.34 -7.79
CA GLU A 284 16.82 12.33 -6.92
C GLU A 284 17.81 12.99 -5.95
N LEU A 285 18.81 12.26 -5.44
CA LEU A 285 19.86 12.82 -4.60
C LEU A 285 20.78 13.77 -5.39
N CYS A 286 21.13 13.42 -6.62
CA CYS A 286 22.08 14.18 -7.43
C CYS A 286 21.45 15.38 -8.15
N GLU A 287 20.24 15.21 -8.68
CA GLU A 287 19.61 16.13 -9.64
C GLU A 287 18.28 16.68 -9.14
N GLY A 288 17.74 16.15 -8.04
CA GLY A 288 16.46 16.59 -7.49
C GLY A 288 16.52 18.01 -6.95
N THR A 289 15.34 18.65 -6.89
CA THR A 289 15.18 19.91 -6.12
C THR A 289 15.51 19.68 -4.64
N PRO A 290 15.85 20.73 -3.86
CA PRO A 290 16.12 20.57 -2.43
C PRO A 290 14.99 19.87 -1.66
N LYS A 291 13.73 20.08 -2.06
CA LYS A 291 12.57 19.37 -1.49
C LYS A 291 12.60 17.87 -1.81
N GLN A 292 12.86 17.50 -3.06
CA GLN A 292 12.98 16.11 -3.49
C GLN A 292 14.17 15.40 -2.86
N GLN A 293 15.34 16.05 -2.83
CA GLN A 293 16.53 15.56 -2.15
C GLN A 293 16.23 15.31 -0.67
N LEU A 294 15.61 16.25 0.03
CA LEU A 294 15.26 16.09 1.44
C LEU A 294 14.30 14.92 1.68
N LEU A 295 13.27 14.77 0.84
CA LEU A 295 12.34 13.64 0.92
C LEU A 295 13.02 12.30 0.62
N THR A 296 13.99 12.28 -0.29
CA THR A 296 14.74 11.07 -0.67
C THR A 296 15.71 10.67 0.43
N VAL A 297 16.50 11.62 0.96
CA VAL A 297 17.41 11.40 2.10
C VAL A 297 16.66 10.85 3.30
N LYS A 298 15.48 11.40 3.62
CA LYS A 298 14.63 10.92 4.73
C LYS A 298 14.08 9.51 4.53
N SER A 299 14.10 8.97 3.31
CA SER A 299 13.67 7.59 3.02
C SER A 299 14.82 6.58 2.94
N LEU A 300 16.09 7.01 3.02
CA LEU A 300 17.24 6.11 2.94
C LEU A 300 17.36 5.16 4.14
N ASP A 301 16.67 5.44 5.25
CA ASP A 301 16.60 4.51 6.40
C ASP A 301 15.60 3.37 6.19
N GLN A 302 14.91 3.32 5.05
CA GLN A 302 13.95 2.27 4.71
C GLN A 302 14.56 1.15 3.88
N VAL A 303 15.56 1.47 3.05
CA VAL A 303 16.29 0.54 2.19
C VAL A 303 17.76 0.93 2.19
N ILE A 304 18.61 -0.01 2.60
CA ILE A 304 20.06 0.13 2.63
C ILE A 304 20.67 -0.66 1.48
N TYR A 305 21.59 -0.02 0.78
CA TYR A 305 22.46 -0.63 -0.23
C TYR A 305 23.86 -0.71 0.39
N PRO A 306 24.27 -1.87 0.92
CA PRO A 306 25.59 -2.04 1.51
C PRO A 306 26.69 -1.74 0.50
N ASP A 307 27.77 -1.12 0.97
CA ASP A 307 28.95 -0.78 0.17
C ASP A 307 28.67 0.09 -1.08
N ASP A 308 27.53 0.79 -1.09
CA ASP A 308 27.17 1.68 -2.20
C ASP A 308 27.91 3.02 -2.10
N GLN A 309 29.01 3.12 -2.83
CA GLN A 309 29.83 4.31 -2.89
C GLN A 309 29.12 5.48 -3.58
N GLU A 310 28.18 5.23 -4.49
CA GLU A 310 27.46 6.30 -5.20
C GLU A 310 26.49 7.02 -4.26
N ILE A 311 25.74 6.28 -3.45
CA ILE A 311 24.87 6.86 -2.41
C ILE A 311 25.72 7.59 -1.37
N SER A 312 26.84 7.01 -0.94
CA SER A 312 27.74 7.63 0.03
C SER A 312 28.30 8.96 -0.49
N ASN A 313 28.81 8.99 -1.72
CA ASN A 313 29.29 10.20 -2.39
C ASN A 313 28.17 11.25 -2.59
N ALA A 314 26.93 10.81 -2.86
CA ALA A 314 25.79 11.71 -2.96
C ALA A 314 25.47 12.35 -1.60
N LEU A 315 25.47 11.58 -0.51
CA LEU A 315 25.25 12.09 0.85
C LEU A 315 26.34 13.07 1.27
N GLU A 316 27.62 12.76 1.03
CA GLU A 316 28.74 13.67 1.32
C GLU A 316 28.59 15.02 0.63
N ARG A 317 28.19 15.03 -0.66
CA ARG A 317 27.90 16.29 -1.37
C ARG A 317 26.75 17.06 -0.73
N LEU A 318 25.69 16.38 -0.30
CA LEU A 318 24.55 17.00 0.37
C LEU A 318 24.89 17.53 1.77
N GLN A 319 25.88 16.95 2.46
CA GLN A 319 26.42 17.49 3.70
C GLN A 319 27.15 18.83 3.51
N GLN A 320 27.61 19.12 2.30
CA GLN A 320 28.17 20.43 1.92
C GLN A 320 27.12 21.41 1.38
N SER A 321 25.83 21.04 1.38
CA SER A 321 24.75 21.90 0.91
C SER A 321 24.60 23.17 1.76
N ASN A 322 24.29 24.28 1.10
CA ASN A 322 23.89 25.54 1.74
C ASN A 322 22.49 25.45 2.37
N HIS A 323 21.71 24.41 2.05
CA HIS A 323 20.38 24.20 2.62
C HIS A 323 20.47 23.46 3.97
N GLY A 324 20.34 24.20 5.08
CA GLY A 324 20.59 23.69 6.43
C GLY A 324 19.83 22.41 6.80
N GLU A 325 18.55 22.31 6.44
CA GLU A 325 17.75 21.10 6.69
C GLU A 325 18.25 19.88 5.92
N LEU A 326 18.72 20.08 4.69
CA LEU A 326 19.18 19.00 3.82
C LEU A 326 20.52 18.48 4.30
N ARG A 327 21.44 19.39 4.64
CA ARG A 327 22.71 19.05 5.28
C ARG A 327 22.51 18.22 6.55
N LYS A 328 21.60 18.67 7.44
CA LYS A 328 21.28 17.94 8.67
C LYS A 328 20.73 16.54 8.36
N ALA A 329 19.76 16.44 7.45
CA ALA A 329 19.17 15.16 7.07
C ALA A 329 20.21 14.20 6.47
N ALA A 330 21.17 14.71 5.69
CA ALA A 330 22.23 13.89 5.08
C ALA A 330 23.16 13.27 6.14
N TYR A 331 23.55 14.02 7.16
CA TYR A 331 24.31 13.48 8.30
C TYR A 331 23.50 12.42 9.08
N GLU A 332 22.21 12.68 9.34
CA GLU A 332 21.35 11.73 10.04
C GLU A 332 21.15 10.43 9.25
N ALA A 333 20.96 10.51 7.93
CA ALA A 333 20.81 9.35 7.07
C ALA A 333 22.09 8.50 7.05
N GLU A 334 23.26 9.11 6.88
CA GLU A 334 24.54 8.40 6.89
C GLU A 334 24.78 7.69 8.23
N ALA A 335 24.48 8.36 9.35
CA ALA A 335 24.62 7.76 10.68
C ALA A 335 23.68 6.55 10.87
N LYS A 336 22.43 6.64 10.43
CA LYS A 336 21.47 5.53 10.48
C LYS A 336 21.89 4.35 9.62
N ILE A 337 22.40 4.60 8.41
CA ILE A 337 22.91 3.55 7.53
C ILE A 337 24.07 2.80 8.22
N LYS A 338 25.05 3.53 8.75
CA LYS A 338 26.18 2.94 9.50
C LYS A 338 25.72 2.15 10.71
N GLN A 339 24.73 2.66 11.45
CA GLN A 339 24.18 1.96 12.60
C GLN A 339 23.49 0.64 12.21
N ALA A 340 22.69 0.65 11.15
CA ALA A 340 21.98 -0.54 10.69
C ALA A 340 22.93 -1.63 10.18
N LEU A 341 24.00 -1.25 9.48
CA LEU A 341 25.04 -2.18 8.99
C LEU A 341 25.93 -2.76 10.11
N ALA A 342 25.94 -2.15 11.31
CA ALA A 342 26.75 -2.63 12.44
C ALA A 342 26.04 -3.66 13.33
N VAL A 343 24.73 -3.90 13.11
CA VAL A 343 23.89 -4.78 13.93
C VAL A 343 23.72 -6.17 13.28
N GLU A 344 24.10 -6.32 12.02
CA GLU A 344 24.25 -7.62 11.33
C GLU A 344 25.66 -8.19 11.52
#